data_AF-A0A9X7VXN3-F1
#
_entry.id   AF-A0A9X7VXN3-F1
#
_cell.length_a   1.000
_cell.length_b   1.000
_cell.length_c   1.000
_cell.angle_alpha   90.00
_cell.angle_beta   90.00
_cell.angle_gamma   90.00
#
_symmetry.space_group_name_H-M   'P 1'
#
loop_
_entity.id
_entity.type
_entity.pdbx_description
1 polymer ?
#
loop_
_entity_poly.entity_id
_entity_poly.type
_entity_poly.pdbx_seq_one_letter_code
_entity_poly.pdbx_strand_id
1 'polypeptide(L)'
;MPNDLANPKASCLLKMTHPSFDAFRLAFRDPVSRVRLNTDVSESYYSRIERITITGGYLDGLDIKFSDHLNSIIGGRGTGKSTLIECIRYAMGMNTSTKSAQKQHEDILKEMLCSLKLLFSRSLW
;
A
#
# COMPACT_ATOMS: atom_id res chain seq x y z
N MET A 1 28.43 -31.28 7.39
CA MET A 1 27.86 -30.16 6.59
C MET A 1 28.84 -29.01 6.66
N PRO A 2 29.09 -28.24 5.59
CA PRO A 2 29.95 -27.06 5.65
C PRO A 2 29.42 -26.07 6.70
N ASN A 3 30.28 -25.60 7.61
CA ASN A 3 29.88 -24.66 8.67
C ASN A 3 29.34 -23.33 8.10
N ASP A 4 29.68 -22.99 6.86
CA ASP A 4 29.26 -21.76 6.19
C ASP A 4 27.75 -21.70 5.94
N LEU A 5 27.09 -22.85 5.78
CA LEU A 5 25.64 -22.93 5.59
C LEU A 5 24.84 -22.67 6.88
N ALA A 6 25.49 -22.71 8.04
CA ALA A 6 24.86 -22.35 9.31
C ALA A 6 24.68 -20.83 9.46
N ASN A 7 25.35 -20.03 8.62
CA ASN A 7 25.18 -18.59 8.62
C ASN A 7 23.80 -18.24 8.01
N PRO A 8 22.89 -17.56 8.73
CA PRO A 8 21.58 -17.18 8.19
C PRO A 8 21.68 -16.24 6.98
N LYS A 9 22.84 -15.60 6.74
CA LYS A 9 23.14 -14.80 5.55
C LYS A 9 23.53 -15.64 4.32
N ALA A 10 23.71 -16.95 4.48
CA ALA A 10 24.09 -17.85 3.39
C ALA A 10 22.91 -18.27 2.49
N SER A 11 21.71 -17.76 2.74
CA SER A 11 20.53 -17.97 1.91
C SER A 11 19.88 -16.66 1.46
N CYS A 12 19.01 -16.77 0.46
CA CYS A 12 18.24 -15.67 -0.10
C CYS A 12 16.79 -16.10 -0.35
N LEU A 13 15.91 -15.12 -0.49
CA LEU A 13 14.49 -15.30 -0.75
C LEU A 13 14.21 -15.04 -2.23
N LEU A 14 13.39 -15.91 -2.82
CA LEU A 14 12.98 -15.85 -4.23
C LEU A 14 11.47 -15.67 -4.31
N LYS A 15 11.02 -14.53 -4.83
CA LYS A 15 9.59 -14.25 -5.04
C LYS A 15 9.07 -15.00 -6.26
N MET A 16 8.29 -16.05 -5.99
CA MET A 16 7.66 -16.89 -7.01
C MET A 16 6.14 -16.93 -6.81
N THR A 17 5.39 -16.88 -7.92
CA THR A 17 3.92 -17.05 -7.89
C THR A 17 3.54 -18.46 -7.45
N HIS A 18 4.28 -19.46 -7.95
CA HIS A 18 4.22 -20.85 -7.53
C HIS A 18 5.65 -21.43 -7.63
N PRO A 19 6.11 -22.29 -6.71
CA PRO A 19 7.45 -22.87 -6.78
C PRO A 19 7.59 -23.78 -8.01
N SER A 20 8.41 -23.36 -8.99
CA SER A 20 8.74 -24.15 -10.18
C SER A 20 10.10 -23.73 -10.75
N PHE A 21 10.71 -24.57 -11.58
CA PHE A 21 11.99 -24.23 -12.21
C PHE A 21 11.88 -23.05 -13.18
N ASP A 22 10.73 -22.90 -13.85
CA ASP A 22 10.47 -21.74 -14.71
C ASP A 22 10.31 -20.45 -13.89
N ALA A 23 9.58 -20.51 -12.77
CA ALA A 23 9.46 -19.38 -11.85
C ALA A 23 10.82 -18.99 -11.24
N PHE A 24 11.67 -19.99 -10.94
CA PHE A 24 13.05 -19.80 -10.50
C PHE A 24 13.87 -19.06 -11.56
N ARG A 25 13.88 -19.54 -12.81
CA ARG A 25 14.57 -18.86 -13.92
C ARG A 25 14.06 -17.44 -14.14
N LEU A 26 12.75 -17.23 -14.04
CA LEU A 26 12.15 -15.90 -14.19
C LEU A 26 12.59 -14.94 -13.09
N ALA A 27 12.79 -15.43 -11.86
CA ALA A 27 13.29 -14.60 -10.76
C ALA A 27 14.64 -13.95 -11.07
N PHE A 28 15.53 -14.65 -11.79
CA PHE A 28 16.83 -14.10 -12.20
C PHE A 28 16.78 -13.19 -13.43
N ARG A 29 15.64 -13.13 -14.15
CA ARG A 29 15.44 -12.16 -15.23
C ARG A 29 15.06 -10.77 -14.71
N ASP A 30 14.49 -10.71 -13.51
CA ASP A 30 14.18 -9.47 -12.80
C ASP A 30 14.63 -9.57 -11.33
N PRO A 31 15.94 -9.65 -11.09
CA PRO A 31 16.48 -9.95 -9.77
C PRO A 31 16.18 -8.85 -8.75
N VAL A 32 16.07 -7.59 -9.19
CA VAL A 32 15.80 -6.45 -8.31
C VAL A 32 14.43 -6.56 -7.64
N SER A 33 13.42 -7.10 -8.34
CA SER A 33 12.07 -7.25 -7.77
C SER A 33 11.79 -8.65 -7.19
N ARG A 34 12.60 -9.66 -7.55
CA ARG A 34 12.32 -11.08 -7.24
C ARG A 34 13.37 -11.81 -6.40
N VAL A 35 14.55 -11.24 -6.17
CA VAL A 35 15.59 -11.83 -5.32
C VAL A 35 15.88 -10.89 -4.17
N ARG A 36 15.81 -11.38 -2.93
CA ARG A 36 16.23 -10.64 -1.74
C ARG A 36 17.28 -11.41 -0.97
N LEU A 37 18.42 -10.79 -0.68
CA LEU A 37 19.40 -11.39 0.22
C LEU A 37 18.90 -11.27 1.66
N ASN A 38 19.19 -12.26 2.50
CA ASN A 38 18.84 -12.18 3.92
C ASN A 38 19.56 -11.03 4.65
N THR A 39 20.62 -10.47 4.06
CA THR A 39 21.27 -9.24 4.52
C THR A 39 20.47 -7.97 4.22
N ASP A 40 19.60 -8.01 3.20
CA ASP A 40 18.85 -6.86 2.70
C ASP A 40 17.46 -6.77 3.34
N VAL A 41 17.06 -7.81 4.09
CA VAL A 41 15.83 -7.81 4.89
C VAL A 41 16.06 -6.87 6.08
N SER A 42 15.85 -5.57 5.86
CA SER A 42 15.64 -4.65 6.98
C SER A 42 14.36 -5.06 7.69
N GLU A 43 14.35 -4.97 9.03
CA GLU A 43 13.08 -4.99 9.77
C GLU A 43 12.30 -3.72 9.41
N SER A 44 11.64 -3.72 8.25
CA SER A 44 10.92 -2.56 7.76
C SER A 44 9.55 -2.53 8.42
N TYR A 45 9.48 -1.84 9.56
CA TYR A 45 8.23 -1.35 10.11
C TYR A 45 7.80 -0.16 9.25
N TYR A 46 6.93 -0.38 8.27
CA TYR A 46 6.30 0.72 7.55
C TYR A 46 4.84 0.83 7.94
N SER A 47 4.40 2.06 8.18
CA SER A 47 2.99 2.39 8.37
C SER A 47 2.27 2.24 7.04
N ARG A 48 1.09 1.62 7.07
CA ARG A 48 0.22 1.55 5.90
C ARG A 48 -1.23 1.75 6.28
N ILE A 49 -2.00 2.22 5.30
CA ILE A 49 -3.46 2.27 5.39
C ILE A 49 -3.95 0.86 5.12
N GLU A 50 -4.59 0.23 6.11
CA GLU A 50 -5.18 -1.10 5.92
C GLU A 50 -6.58 -0.99 5.31
N ARG A 51 -7.35 0.00 5.78
CA ARG A 51 -8.76 0.15 5.45
C ARG A 51 -9.20 1.60 5.55
N ILE A 52 -10.12 1.99 4.68
CA ILE A 52 -10.89 3.23 4.78
C ILE A 52 -12.37 2.89 4.74
N THR A 53 -13.13 3.54 5.63
CA THR A 53 -14.59 3.50 5.63
C THR A 53 -15.11 4.93 5.60
N ILE A 54 -16.00 5.22 4.65
CA ILE A 54 -16.60 6.53 4.45
C ILE A 54 -18.09 6.43 4.75
N THR A 55 -18.58 7.33 5.59
CA THR A 55 -20.01 7.48 5.87
C THR A 55 -20.45 8.91 5.58
N GLY A 56 -21.63 9.06 4.97
CA GLY A 56 -22.16 10.34 4.51
C GLY A 56 -21.56 10.83 3.19
N GLY A 57 -22.26 11.78 2.58
CA GLY A 57 -21.87 12.43 1.32
C GLY A 57 -21.84 11.50 0.11
N TYR A 58 -21.04 11.88 -0.89
CA TYR A 58 -20.99 11.24 -2.22
C TYR A 58 -20.47 9.79 -2.24
N LEU A 59 -19.57 9.42 -1.31
CA LEU A 59 -18.96 8.09 -1.23
C LEU A 59 -19.50 7.28 -0.04
N ASP A 60 -20.73 7.57 0.39
CA ASP A 60 -21.35 6.89 1.53
C ASP A 60 -21.37 5.37 1.37
N GLY A 61 -21.05 4.67 2.46
CA GLY A 61 -20.96 3.21 2.50
C GLY A 61 -19.71 2.61 1.86
N LEU A 62 -18.77 3.44 1.36
CA LEU A 62 -17.54 2.93 0.76
C LEU A 62 -16.63 2.32 1.82
N ASP A 63 -16.21 1.09 1.57
CA ASP A 63 -15.39 0.31 2.49
C ASP A 63 -14.33 -0.48 1.72
N ILE A 64 -13.07 -0.01 1.79
CA ILE A 64 -11.97 -0.52 0.98
C ILE A 64 -10.87 -1.05 1.90
N LYS A 65 -10.48 -2.32 1.70
CA LYS A 65 -9.23 -2.88 2.23
C LYS A 65 -8.11 -2.73 1.21
N PHE A 66 -7.02 -2.10 1.59
CA PHE A 66 -5.87 -1.88 0.72
C PHE A 66 -4.91 -3.07 0.72
N SER A 67 -4.24 -3.27 -0.42
CA SER A 67 -3.05 -4.11 -0.54
C SER A 67 -1.85 -3.44 0.13
N ASP A 68 -0.93 -4.24 0.68
CA ASP A 68 0.33 -3.78 1.27
C ASP A 68 1.32 -3.21 0.24
N HIS A 69 0.99 -3.32 -1.05
CA HIS A 69 1.83 -2.90 -2.16
C HIS A 69 1.13 -1.84 -3.02
N LEU A 70 0.91 -2.15 -4.30
CA LEU A 70 0.26 -1.24 -5.24
C LEU A 70 -1.26 -1.35 -5.11
N ASN A 71 -1.90 -0.20 -4.96
CA ASN A 71 -3.34 -0.04 -5.08
C ASN A 71 -3.63 0.87 -6.27
N SER A 72 -4.56 0.48 -7.14
CA SER A 72 -4.93 1.26 -8.33
C SER A 72 -6.42 1.56 -8.33
N ILE A 73 -6.77 2.85 -8.37
CA ILE A 73 -8.15 3.33 -8.39
C ILE A 73 -8.51 3.69 -9.83
N ILE A 74 -9.43 2.94 -10.43
CA ILE A 74 -9.86 3.10 -11.83
C ILE A 74 -11.35 3.42 -11.93
N GLY A 75 -11.78 4.04 -13.05
CA GLY A 75 -13.18 4.39 -13.28
C GLY A 75 -13.36 5.62 -14.18
N GLY A 76 -14.57 5.78 -14.75
CA GLY A 76 -14.95 6.89 -15.64
C GLY A 76 -14.90 8.27 -14.99
N ARG A 77 -15.09 9.35 -15.75
CA ARG A 77 -15.14 10.71 -15.17
C ARG A 77 -16.30 10.83 -14.18
N GLY A 78 -16.09 11.59 -13.10
CA GLY A 78 -17.11 11.81 -12.08
C GLY A 78 -17.31 10.67 -11.07
N THR A 79 -16.64 9.53 -11.19
CA THR A 79 -16.84 8.36 -10.28
C THR A 79 -16.20 8.49 -8.89
N GLY A 80 -15.84 9.70 -8.45
CA GLY A 80 -15.30 9.92 -7.09
C GLY A 80 -13.85 9.48 -6.83
N LYS A 81 -13.05 9.14 -7.84
CA LYS A 81 -11.64 8.72 -7.64
C LYS A 81 -10.80 9.78 -6.92
N SER A 82 -10.87 11.03 -7.39
CA SER A 82 -10.19 12.15 -6.74
C SER A 82 -10.76 12.42 -5.35
N THR A 83 -12.08 12.29 -5.19
CA THR A 83 -12.77 12.41 -3.89
C THR A 83 -12.26 11.38 -2.89
N LEU A 84 -12.05 10.12 -3.29
CA LEU A 84 -11.49 9.10 -2.41
C LEU A 84 -10.07 9.44 -1.94
N ILE A 85 -9.20 9.88 -2.86
CA ILE A 85 -7.84 10.35 -2.52
C ILE A 85 -7.89 11.53 -1.54
N GLU A 86 -8.89 12.38 -1.72
CA GLU A 86 -9.12 13.55 -0.89
C GLU A 86 -9.61 13.19 0.52
N CYS A 87 -10.51 12.21 0.64
CA CYS A 87 -10.94 11.64 1.92
C CYS A 87 -9.75 11.04 2.69
N ILE A 88 -8.86 10.33 1.99
CA ILE A 88 -7.62 9.80 2.59
C ILE A 88 -6.76 10.95 3.12
N ARG A 89 -6.54 11.99 2.31
CA ARG A 89 -5.75 13.16 2.70
C ARG A 89 -6.33 13.85 3.94
N TYR A 90 -7.65 14.05 3.97
CA TYR A 90 -8.36 14.64 5.09
C TYR A 90 -8.25 13.79 6.36
N ALA A 91 -8.49 12.49 6.28
CA ALA A 91 -8.38 11.58 7.41
C ALA A 91 -6.94 11.52 7.97
N MET A 92 -5.93 11.85 7.16
CA MET A 92 -4.53 11.98 7.58
C MET A 92 -4.16 13.38 8.10
N GLY A 93 -5.10 14.33 8.16
CA GLY A 93 -4.86 15.70 8.63
C GLY A 93 -3.96 16.54 7.71
N MET A 94 -3.86 16.16 6.42
CA MET A 94 -3.02 16.87 5.46
C MET A 94 -3.82 17.97 4.74
N ASN A 95 -3.29 19.20 4.70
CA ASN A 95 -3.93 20.31 4.01
C ASN A 95 -3.67 20.29 2.49
N THR A 96 -4.61 20.81 1.70
CA THR A 96 -4.40 20.98 0.25
C THR A 96 -3.50 22.20 -0.04
N SER A 97 -2.70 22.11 -1.09
CA SER A 97 -1.61 23.05 -1.40
C SER A 97 -2.06 24.41 -1.97
N THR A 98 -3.35 24.61 -2.28
CA THR A 98 -3.82 25.82 -2.97
C THR A 98 -5.18 26.28 -2.42
N LYS A 99 -5.32 27.59 -2.17
CA LYS A 99 -6.52 28.20 -1.55
C LYS A 99 -7.82 27.95 -2.32
N SER A 100 -7.77 27.86 -3.66
CA SER A 100 -8.95 27.53 -4.49
C SER A 100 -9.37 26.07 -4.33
N ALA A 101 -8.41 25.15 -4.23
CA ALA A 101 -8.67 23.74 -3.97
C ALA A 101 -9.23 23.51 -2.57
N GLN A 102 -8.78 24.28 -1.56
CA GLN A 102 -9.31 24.22 -0.19
C GLN A 102 -10.82 24.47 -0.12
N LYS A 103 -11.33 25.47 -0.85
CA LYS A 103 -12.75 25.84 -0.76
C LYS A 103 -13.68 24.80 -1.38
N GLN A 104 -13.35 24.31 -2.58
CA GLN A 104 -14.12 23.22 -3.21
C GLN A 104 -14.03 21.91 -2.42
N HIS A 105 -12.90 21.69 -1.76
CA HIS A 105 -12.64 20.54 -0.91
C HIS A 105 -13.45 20.57 0.40
N GLU A 106 -13.49 21.71 1.09
CA GLU A 106 -14.28 21.88 2.32
C GLU A 106 -15.76 21.62 2.09
N ASP A 107 -16.31 22.05 0.96
CA ASP A 107 -17.73 21.87 0.67
C ASP A 107 -18.09 20.39 0.37
N ILE A 108 -17.17 19.62 -0.22
CA ILE A 108 -17.34 18.16 -0.41
C ILE A 108 -17.23 17.43 0.93
N LEU A 109 -16.39 17.91 1.85
CA LEU A 109 -16.08 17.22 3.10
C LEU A 109 -16.97 17.57 4.29
N LYS A 110 -17.66 18.72 4.28
CA LYS A 110 -18.57 19.13 5.36
C LYS A 110 -19.64 18.09 5.70
N GLU A 111 -20.00 17.24 4.73
CA GLU A 111 -21.01 16.20 4.89
C GLU A 111 -20.43 14.78 5.03
N MET A 112 -19.10 14.62 4.96
CA MET A 112 -18.43 13.32 4.96
C MET A 112 -17.74 13.04 6.29
N LEU A 113 -18.08 11.90 6.91
CA LEU A 113 -17.36 11.34 8.04
C LEU A 113 -16.46 10.21 7.54
N CYS A 114 -15.15 10.47 7.49
CA CYS A 114 -14.17 9.48 7.05
C CYS A 114 -13.46 8.88 8.26
N SER A 115 -13.36 7.55 8.28
CA SER A 115 -12.54 6.83 9.25
C SER A 115 -11.46 6.03 8.54
N LEU A 116 -10.24 6.08 9.08
CA LEU A 116 -9.09 5.42 8.49
C LEU A 116 -8.39 4.58 9.55
N LYS A 117 -8.06 3.34 9.20
CA LYS A 117 -7.30 2.44 10.06
C LYS A 117 -5.87 2.33 9.54
N LEU A 118 -4.94 2.96 10.27
CA LEU A 118 -3.50 2.76 10.09
C LEU A 118 -3.06 1.53 10.88
N LEU A 119 -2.27 0.68 10.23
CA LEU A 119 -1.67 -0.48 10.89
C LEU A 119 -0.15 -0.41 10.74
N PHE A 120 0.55 -0.60 11.86
CA PHE A 120 1.98 -0.82 11.89
C PHE A 120 2.23 -2.32 11.79
N SER A 121 2.92 -2.75 10.75
CA SER A 121 3.18 -4.17 10.53
C SER A 121 4.66 -4.47 10.63
N ARG A 122 4.96 -5.53 11.37
CA ARG A 122 6.19 -6.31 11.20
C ARG A 122 6.01 -7.16 9.96
N SER A 123 6.50 -6.68 8.83
CA SER A 123 6.51 -7.47 7.60
C SER A 123 7.92 -7.98 7.34
N LEU A 124 8.15 -9.27 7.56
CA LEU A 124 9.31 -9.99 7.06
C LEU A 124 9.03 -10.34 5.60
N TRP A 125 9.41 -9.49 4.66
CA TRP A 125 9.60 -9.87 3.26
C TRP A 125 11.08 -9.70 2.90
#